data_AF-A0A6C0LGT0-F1
#
_entry.id   AF-A0A6C0LGT0-F1
#
_cell.length_a   1.000
_cell.length_b   1.000
_cell.length_c   1.000
_cell.angle_alpha   90.00
_cell.angle_beta   90.00
_cell.angle_gamma   90.00
#
_symmetry.space_group_name_H-M   'P 1'
#
loop_
_entity.id
_entity.type
_entity.pdbx_description
1 polymer ?
#
loop_
_entity_poly.entity_id
_entity_poly.type
_entity_poly.pdbx_seq_one_letter_code
_entity_poly.pdbx_strand_id
1 'polypeptide(L)'
;MGSFEIHKYNNFDINNLQVSEFNIKYNSNEFLIQSPIFNDYELLNYNCKKYIELKLDDSKVSHLKFLTFIDSLELKLNNYSNNKSIKTQIITNIQNKKSLKVKLLDNTTYFDSNKNEVDNLYTKKISVLFKLEFYKIYYSWTAVQIIQLN
;
A
#
# COMPACT_ATOMS: atom_id res chain seq x y z
N MET A 1 4.39 16.36 17.65
CA MET A 1 4.22 15.29 16.64
C MET A 1 5.61 14.91 16.17
N GLY A 2 6.03 13.65 16.37
CA GLY A 2 7.30 13.18 15.84
C GLY A 2 7.26 13.23 14.31
N SER A 3 8.36 13.66 13.68
CA SER A 3 8.47 13.63 12.22
C SER A 3 8.51 12.16 11.77
N PHE A 4 7.48 11.71 11.06
CA PHE A 4 7.52 10.41 10.40
C PHE A 4 8.20 10.58 9.03
N GLU A 5 9.14 9.70 8.72
CA GLU A 5 9.84 9.72 7.45
C GLU A 5 9.01 8.97 6.40
N ILE A 6 8.58 9.69 5.36
CA ILE A 6 7.83 9.09 4.25
C ILE A 6 8.82 8.65 3.18
N HIS A 7 8.90 7.34 2.96
CA HIS A 7 9.74 6.78 1.89
C HIS A 7 8.91 6.59 0.62
N LYS A 8 9.52 6.83 -0.53
CA LYS A 8 8.94 6.44 -1.83
C LYS A 8 9.36 5.01 -2.17
N TYR A 9 8.45 4.25 -2.77
CA TYR A 9 8.70 2.86 -3.14
C TYR A 9 9.95 2.65 -4.02
N ASN A 10 10.33 3.64 -4.83
CA ASN A 10 11.47 3.56 -5.74
C ASN A 10 12.82 3.92 -5.09
N ASN A 11 12.82 4.40 -3.86
CA ASN A 11 14.02 4.74 -3.08
C ASN A 11 14.16 3.82 -1.84
N PHE A 12 13.45 2.70 -1.84
CA PHE A 12 13.39 1.80 -0.71
C PHE A 12 14.49 0.74 -0.79
N ASP A 13 15.29 0.62 0.27
CA ASP A 13 16.25 -0.48 0.43
C ASP A 13 15.66 -1.55 1.34
N ILE A 14 15.35 -2.71 0.76
CA ILE A 14 14.76 -3.84 1.48
C ILE A 14 15.60 -4.30 2.67
N ASN A 15 16.92 -4.08 2.68
CA ASN A 15 17.79 -4.50 3.78
C ASN A 15 17.53 -3.73 5.08
N ASN A 16 17.12 -2.47 4.96
CA ASN A 16 16.78 -1.59 6.09
C ASN A 16 15.42 -1.91 6.73
N LEU A 17 14.64 -2.80 6.12
CA LEU A 17 13.40 -3.30 6.68
C LEU A 17 13.67 -4.25 7.84
N GLN A 18 13.18 -3.93 9.02
CA GLN A 18 13.24 -4.78 10.20
C GLN A 18 11.86 -5.41 10.41
N VAL A 19 11.81 -6.74 10.45
CA VAL A 19 10.58 -7.50 10.65
C VAL A 19 10.65 -8.17 12.01
N SER A 20 9.64 -7.93 12.84
CA SER A 20 9.40 -8.63 14.10
C SER A 20 8.04 -9.30 14.04
N GLU A 21 7.72 -10.16 15.01
CA GLU A 21 6.52 -11.03 14.98
C GLU A 21 5.21 -10.29 14.64
N PHE A 22 5.06 -9.04 15.09
CA PHE A 22 3.84 -8.24 14.90
C PHE A 22 4.07 -6.85 14.30
N ASN A 23 5.29 -6.49 13.96
CA ASN A 23 5.63 -5.12 13.58
C ASN A 23 6.71 -5.08 12.50
N ILE A 24 6.55 -4.13 11.58
CA ILE A 24 7.51 -3.83 10.52
C ILE A 24 8.00 -2.41 10.72
N LYS A 25 9.32 -2.26 10.75
CA LYS A 25 10.00 -0.97 10.84
C LYS A 25 10.94 -0.78 9.67
N TYR A 26 11.20 0.46 9.33
CA TYR A 26 12.23 0.84 8.36
C TYR A 26 13.16 1.85 9.01
N ASN A 27 14.47 1.57 9.05
CA ASN A 27 15.44 2.41 9.77
C ASN A 27 15.01 2.73 11.23
N SER A 28 14.44 1.74 11.93
CA SER A 28 13.89 1.86 13.29
C SER A 28 12.62 2.72 13.44
N ASN A 29 12.13 3.33 12.35
CA ASN A 29 10.89 4.10 12.30
C ASN A 29 9.70 3.23 11.89
N GLU A 30 8.48 3.74 12.09
CA GLU A 30 7.27 3.13 11.55
C GLU A 30 7.38 2.97 10.03
N PHE A 31 7.04 1.78 9.52
CA PHE A 31 7.10 1.51 8.09
C PHE A 31 5.91 2.16 7.36
N LEU A 32 6.21 3.21 6.60
CA LEU A 32 5.29 3.90 5.70
C LEU A 32 5.91 3.99 4.31
N ILE A 33 5.11 3.75 3.28
CA ILE A 33 5.59 3.77 1.89
C ILE A 33 4.60 4.49 0.97
N GLN A 34 5.11 5.49 0.25
CA GLN A 34 4.36 6.20 -0.76
C GLN A 34 4.34 5.43 -2.08
N SER A 35 3.15 5.26 -2.63
CA SER A 35 2.88 4.58 -3.88
C SER A 35 3.32 5.38 -5.12
N PRO A 36 3.41 4.73 -6.30
CA PRO A 36 3.33 5.44 -7.58
C PRO A 36 1.95 6.11 -7.74
N ILE A 37 1.81 6.97 -8.75
CA ILE A 37 0.51 7.54 -9.12
C ILE A 37 -0.32 6.47 -9.82
N PHE A 38 -1.51 6.21 -9.31
CA PHE A 38 -2.53 5.39 -9.96
C PHE A 38 -3.48 6.29 -10.74
N ASN A 39 -3.90 5.88 -11.93
CA ASN A 39 -4.89 6.59 -12.75
C ASN A 39 -6.26 5.89 -12.75
N ASP A 40 -6.38 4.77 -12.06
CA ASP A 40 -7.60 3.99 -11.98
C ASP A 40 -7.61 3.17 -10.70
N TYR A 41 -8.77 3.16 -10.05
CA TYR A 41 -9.02 2.38 -8.85
C TYR A 41 -10.52 2.12 -8.72
N GLU A 42 -10.87 1.15 -7.88
CA GLU A 42 -12.25 0.83 -7.53
C GLU A 42 -12.43 0.86 -6.01
N LEU A 43 -13.54 1.45 -5.55
CA LEU A 43 -13.95 1.36 -4.15
C LEU A 43 -14.83 0.14 -3.97
N LEU A 44 -14.47 -0.70 -3.00
CA LEU A 44 -15.16 -1.95 -2.73
C LEU A 44 -15.64 -1.97 -1.29
N ASN A 45 -16.86 -2.45 -1.07
CA ASN A 45 -17.40 -2.68 0.26
C ASN A 45 -17.71 -4.16 0.43
N TYR A 46 -17.02 -4.82 1.35
CA TYR A 46 -17.20 -6.23 1.66
C TYR A 46 -17.40 -6.40 3.16
N ASN A 47 -18.55 -6.94 3.58
CA ASN A 47 -18.86 -7.22 4.99
C ASN A 47 -18.60 -6.00 5.89
N CYS A 48 -19.10 -4.83 5.48
CA CYS A 48 -18.92 -3.54 6.17
C CYS A 48 -17.46 -3.03 6.22
N LYS A 49 -16.52 -3.66 5.49
CA LYS A 49 -15.15 -3.17 5.35
C LYS A 49 -14.98 -2.51 3.99
N LYS A 50 -14.43 -1.29 4.01
CA LYS A 50 -14.10 -0.52 2.81
C LYS A 50 -12.70 -0.87 2.33
N TYR A 51 -12.55 -1.00 1.02
CA TYR A 51 -11.28 -1.23 0.36
C TYR A 51 -11.17 -0.30 -0.85
N ILE A 52 -9.94 0.01 -1.21
CA ILE A 52 -9.58 0.59 -2.50
C ILE A 52 -8.73 -0.43 -3.26
N GLU A 53 -9.16 -0.77 -4.47
CA GLU A 53 -8.43 -1.65 -5.36
C GLU A 53 -7.70 -0.81 -6.41
N LEU A 54 -6.38 -0.71 -6.28
CA LEU A 54 -5.52 0.13 -7.10
C LEU A 54 -5.06 -0.65 -8.33
N LYS A 55 -5.48 -0.25 -9.52
CA LYS A 55 -5.19 -1.00 -10.75
C LYS A 55 -3.73 -0.77 -11.18
N LEU A 56 -2.99 -1.85 -11.37
CA LEU A 56 -1.61 -1.79 -11.84
C LEU A 56 -1.59 -1.78 -13.37
N ASP A 57 -0.86 -0.82 -13.93
CA ASP A 57 -0.69 -0.64 -15.38
C ASP A 57 0.68 -1.22 -15.77
N ASP A 58 0.67 -2.35 -16.47
CA ASP A 58 1.87 -3.07 -16.89
C ASP A 58 2.69 -2.34 -17.96
N SER A 59 2.10 -1.32 -18.62
CA SER A 59 2.82 -0.43 -19.53
C SER A 59 3.66 0.62 -18.78
N LYS A 60 3.38 0.87 -17.50
CA LYS A 60 4.06 1.90 -16.70
C LYS A 60 5.21 1.31 -15.87
N VAL A 61 6.42 1.75 -16.18
CA VAL A 61 7.64 1.40 -15.41
C VAL A 61 7.49 1.67 -13.92
N SER A 62 6.78 2.73 -13.53
CA SER A 62 6.54 3.04 -12.12
C SER A 62 5.71 1.96 -11.40
N HIS A 63 4.70 1.41 -12.06
CA HIS A 63 3.86 0.33 -11.52
C HIS A 63 4.60 -1.01 -11.52
N LEU A 64 5.40 -1.30 -12.55
CA LEU A 64 6.26 -2.49 -12.58
C LEU A 64 7.25 -2.49 -11.41
N LYS A 65 7.96 -1.38 -11.19
CA LYS A 65 8.87 -1.22 -10.05
C LYS A 65 8.15 -1.35 -8.71
N PHE A 66 6.94 -0.80 -8.61
CA PHE A 66 6.14 -0.92 -7.40
C PHE A 66 5.72 -2.37 -7.14
N LEU A 67 5.32 -3.11 -8.17
CA LEU A 67 5.01 -4.53 -8.05
C LEU A 67 6.23 -5.34 -7.59
N THR A 68 7.41 -5.12 -8.19
CA THR A 68 8.66 -5.78 -7.76
C THR A 68 9.01 -5.47 -6.30
N PHE A 69 8.75 -4.25 -5.85
CA PHE A 69 8.90 -3.87 -4.45
C PHE A 69 7.96 -4.66 -3.53
N ILE A 70 6.68 -4.78 -3.90
CA ILE A 70 5.69 -5.58 -3.16
C ILE A 70 6.15 -7.04 -3.07
N ASP A 71 6.53 -7.65 -4.21
CA ASP A 71 7.01 -9.02 -4.27
C ASP A 71 8.25 -9.24 -3.36
N SER A 72 9.20 -8.29 -3.37
CA SER A 72 10.41 -8.35 -2.55
C SER A 72 10.11 -8.27 -1.06
N LEU A 73 9.15 -7.42 -0.69
CA LEU A 73 8.70 -7.26 0.68
C LEU A 73 8.02 -8.54 1.18
N GLU A 74 7.17 -9.16 0.36
CA GLU A 74 6.50 -10.41 0.70
C GLU A 74 7.47 -11.58 0.82
N LEU A 75 8.48 -11.67 -0.04
CA LEU A 75 9.57 -12.63 0.12
C LEU A 75 10.30 -12.43 1.45
N LYS A 76 10.64 -11.19 1.81
CA LYS A 76 11.29 -10.90 3.09
C LYS A 76 10.41 -11.31 4.26
N LEU A 77 9.13 -10.96 4.26
CA LEU A 77 8.22 -11.33 5.35
C LEU A 77 8.03 -12.84 5.48
N ASN A 78 7.94 -13.55 4.34
CA ASN A 78 7.83 -15.01 4.33
C ASN A 78 9.06 -15.70 4.92
N ASN A 79 10.26 -15.12 4.77
CA ASN A 79 11.47 -15.66 5.38
C ASN A 79 11.54 -15.45 6.90
N TYR A 80 10.85 -14.42 7.44
CA TYR A 80 10.80 -14.14 8.87
C TYR A 80 9.64 -14.83 9.59
N SER A 81 8.56 -15.14 8.89
CA SER A 81 7.36 -15.75 9.46
C SER A 81 7.45 -17.28 9.46
N ASN A 82 7.43 -17.90 10.65
CA ASN A 82 7.19 -19.34 10.80
C ASN A 82 5.77 -19.74 10.36
N ASN A 83 4.86 -18.76 10.23
CA ASN A 83 3.51 -18.96 9.72
C ASN A 83 3.48 -18.96 8.19
N LYS A 84 2.69 -19.91 7.65
CA LYS A 84 2.46 -20.17 6.23
C LYS A 84 2.25 -18.89 5.41
N SER A 85 3.09 -18.70 4.39
CA SER A 85 2.87 -17.91 3.17
C SER A 85 1.97 -16.69 3.35
N ILE A 86 2.57 -15.58 3.77
CA ILE A 86 2.00 -14.24 3.60
C ILE A 86 1.79 -14.08 2.09
N LYS A 87 0.52 -14.21 1.69
CA LYS A 87 0.10 -14.04 0.30
C LYS A 87 -0.16 -12.59 0.02
N THR A 88 0.27 -12.28 -1.18
CA THR A 88 0.46 -10.97 -1.71
C THR A 88 -0.90 -10.42 -2.07
N GLN A 89 -1.26 -9.26 -1.54
CA GLN A 89 -2.61 -8.69 -1.72
C GLN A 89 -2.85 -8.16 -3.13
N ILE A 90 -2.01 -8.60 -4.06
CA ILE A 90 -2.15 -8.47 -5.50
C ILE A 90 -3.23 -9.44 -5.96
N ILE A 91 -4.32 -8.87 -6.46
CA ILE A 91 -5.38 -9.62 -7.14
C ILE A 91 -5.02 -9.65 -8.62
N THR A 92 -5.14 -10.83 -9.22
CA THR A 92 -5.05 -10.99 -10.67
C THR A 92 -6.42 -11.39 -11.19
N ASN A 93 -6.95 -10.62 -12.13
CA ASN A 93 -8.23 -10.96 -12.76
C ASN A 93 -8.04 -11.99 -13.91
N ILE A 94 -9.16 -12.43 -14.51
CA ILE A 94 -9.14 -13.40 -15.62
C ILE A 94 -8.42 -12.91 -16.89
N GLN A 95 -8.22 -11.59 -17.02
CA GLN A 95 -7.46 -10.96 -18.11
C GLN A 95 -5.98 -10.76 -17.76
N ASN A 96 -5.51 -11.38 -16.66
CA ASN A 96 -4.16 -11.23 -16.13
C ASN A 96 -3.79 -9.80 -15.70
N LYS A 97 -4.78 -8.92 -15.52
CA LYS A 97 -4.55 -7.57 -14.97
C LYS A 97 -4.41 -7.67 -13.47
N LYS A 98 -3.40 -6.97 -12.95
CA LYS A 98 -3.06 -6.97 -11.52
C LYS A 98 -3.62 -5.73 -10.84
N SER A 99 -3.99 -5.88 -9.58
CA SER A 99 -4.41 -4.76 -8.74
C SER A 99 -4.01 -5.00 -7.30
N LEU A 100 -3.70 -3.92 -6.57
CA LEU A 100 -3.41 -3.99 -5.15
C LEU A 100 -4.68 -3.70 -4.35
N LYS A 101 -5.13 -4.66 -3.54
CA LYS A 101 -6.24 -4.44 -2.61
C LYS A 101 -5.73 -3.82 -1.31
N VAL A 102 -6.26 -2.65 -0.96
CA VAL A 102 -5.85 -1.88 0.22
C VAL A 102 -7.05 -1.59 1.09
N LYS A 103 -6.92 -1.75 2.41
CA LYS A 103 -7.98 -1.40 3.37
C LYS A 103 -8.10 0.12 3.49
N LEU A 104 -9.34 0.61 3.50
CA LEU A 104 -9.70 1.95 3.93
C LEU A 104 -10.26 1.86 5.35
N LEU A 105 -9.64 2.58 6.28
CA LEU A 105 -10.08 2.65 7.67
C LEU A 105 -10.76 4.00 7.92
N ASP A 106 -11.47 4.11 9.05
CA ASP A 106 -12.16 5.36 9.41
C ASP A 106 -11.19 6.52 9.65
N ASN A 107 -9.92 6.22 9.92
CA ASN A 107 -8.83 7.20 10.06
C ASN A 107 -8.01 7.42 8.77
N THR A 108 -8.40 6.84 7.64
CA THR A 108 -7.78 7.17 6.35
C THR A 108 -8.16 8.61 5.97
N THR A 109 -7.16 9.46 5.76
CA THR A 109 -7.37 10.88 5.40
C THR A 109 -7.23 11.09 3.89
N TYR A 110 -8.03 12.00 3.33
CA TYR A 110 -8.01 12.34 1.91
C TYR A 110 -7.62 13.79 1.71
N PHE A 111 -6.78 14.06 0.71
CA PHE A 111 -6.32 15.39 0.37
C PHE A 111 -6.53 15.70 -1.11
N ASP A 112 -6.80 16.95 -1.43
CA ASP A 112 -6.74 17.46 -2.79
C ASP A 112 -5.28 17.69 -3.24
N SER A 113 -5.10 18.15 -4.48
CA SER A 113 -3.78 18.45 -5.07
C SER A 113 -3.08 19.64 -4.41
N ASN A 114 -3.81 20.46 -3.65
CA ASN A 114 -3.32 21.60 -2.88
C ASN A 114 -3.05 21.24 -1.40
N LYS A 115 -3.19 19.97 -1.02
CA LYS A 115 -3.04 19.45 0.35
C LYS A 115 -4.13 19.93 1.34
N ASN A 116 -5.28 20.36 0.84
CA ASN A 116 -6.45 20.56 1.68
C ASN A 116 -7.14 19.23 1.95
N GLU A 117 -7.57 18.99 3.17
CA GLU A 117 -8.35 17.81 3.53
C GLU A 117 -9.73 17.86 2.84
N VAL A 118 -10.20 16.71 2.37
CA VAL A 118 -11.48 16.56 1.66
C VAL A 118 -12.20 15.31 2.16
N ASP A 119 -13.54 15.33 2.08
CA ASP A 119 -14.34 14.24 2.66
C ASP A 119 -14.34 12.95 1.82
N ASN A 120 -14.10 13.06 0.51
CA ASN A 120 -14.27 11.95 -0.43
C ASN A 120 -13.30 12.01 -1.61
N LEU A 121 -13.13 10.87 -2.27
CA LEU A 121 -12.42 10.78 -3.55
C LEU A 121 -13.35 11.18 -4.72
N TYR A 122 -12.90 12.10 -5.56
CA TYR A 122 -13.58 12.61 -6.75
C TYR A 122 -12.70 12.61 -8.01
N THR A 123 -11.39 12.32 -7.90
CA THR A 123 -10.51 12.09 -9.06
C THR A 123 -10.08 10.62 -9.13
N LYS A 124 -9.86 10.11 -10.34
CA LYS A 124 -9.30 8.76 -10.55
C LYS A 124 -7.79 8.69 -10.35
N LYS A 125 -7.13 9.85 -10.29
CA LYS A 125 -5.68 9.98 -10.26
C LYS A 125 -5.22 10.22 -8.83
N ILE A 126 -4.60 9.22 -8.21
CA ILE A 126 -4.27 9.28 -6.78
C ILE A 126 -2.85 8.78 -6.49
N SER A 127 -2.27 9.27 -5.40
CA SER A 127 -1.11 8.68 -4.74
C SER A 127 -1.52 8.30 -3.32
N VAL A 128 -1.09 7.13 -2.85
CA VAL A 128 -1.49 6.59 -1.56
C VAL A 128 -0.25 6.42 -0.69
N LEU A 129 -0.36 6.85 0.57
CA LEU A 129 0.58 6.48 1.62
C LEU A 129 0.09 5.19 2.27
N PHE A 130 0.86 4.12 2.14
CA PHE A 130 0.53 2.82 2.70
C PHE A 130 1.23 2.57 4.02
N LYS A 131 0.56 1.75 4.84
CA LYS A 131 1.15 1.01 5.94
C LYS A 131 0.86 -0.48 5.75
N LEU A 132 1.77 -1.34 6.19
CA LEU A 132 1.53 -2.77 6.25
C LEU A 132 1.32 -3.19 7.72
N GLU A 133 0.17 -3.81 8.00
CA GLU A 133 -0.27 -4.13 9.35
C GLU A 133 -0.48 -5.63 9.51
N PHE A 134 -0.08 -6.17 10.67
CA PHE A 134 -0.29 -7.58 10.99
C PHE A 134 -1.66 -7.82 11.62
N TYR A 135 -2.42 -8.76 11.06
CA TYR A 135 -3.76 -9.17 11.51
C TYR A 135 -3.76 -10.65 11.90
N LYS A 136 -3.23 -10.95 13.10
CA LYS A 136 -3.16 -12.28 13.74
C LYS A 136 -2.35 -13.35 12.99
N ILE A 137 -2.66 -13.60 11.72
CA ILE A 137 -2.05 -14.65 10.90
C ILE A 137 -1.65 -14.17 9.50
N TYR A 138 -1.91 -12.91 9.14
CA TYR A 138 -1.58 -12.35 7.82
C TYR A 138 -1.26 -10.86 7.89
N TYR A 139 -0.48 -10.35 6.93
CA TYR A 139 -0.24 -8.92 6.76
C TYR A 139 -1.22 -8.30 5.77
N SER A 140 -1.57 -7.03 5.98
CA SER A 140 -2.44 -6.28 5.09
C SER A 140 -2.05 -4.84 4.89
N TRP A 141 -2.16 -4.40 3.65
CA TRP A 141 -2.01 -3.00 3.27
C TRP A 141 -3.22 -2.20 3.73
N THR A 142 -2.91 -1.07 4.34
CA THR A 142 -3.86 -0.08 4.83
C THR A 142 -3.46 1.28 4.25
N ALA A 143 -4.44 2.03 3.75
CA ALA A 143 -4.22 3.41 3.30
C ALA A 143 -4.23 4.33 4.53
N VAL A 144 -3.14 5.04 4.76
CA VAL A 144 -3.04 6.07 5.81
C VAL A 144 -3.55 7.39 5.27
N GLN A 145 -3.07 7.77 4.08
CA GLN A 145 -3.43 9.01 3.40
C GLN A 145 -3.60 8.77 1.91
N ILE A 146 -4.54 9.47 1.27
CA ILE A 146 -4.70 9.47 -0.18
C ILE A 146 -4.68 10.90 -0.69
N ILE A 147 -3.77 11.20 -1.59
CA ILE A 147 -3.68 12.49 -2.28
C ILE A 147 -4.28 12.34 -3.67
N GLN A 148 -5.28 13.16 -3.95
CA GLN A 148 -5.92 13.27 -5.25
C GLN A 148 -5.18 14.28 -6.11
N LEU A 149 -4.92 13.90 -7.35
CA LEU A 149 -4.19 14.69 -8.31
C LEU A 149 -5.13 15.10 -9.44
N ASN A 150 -4.90 16.31 -9.96
CA ASN A 150 -5.55 16.81 -11.17
C ASN A 150 -4.97 16.11 -12.42
#